data_AF-A0A536ZRW6-F1
#
_entry.id   AF-A0A536ZRW6-F1
#
_cell.length_a   1.000
_cell.length_b   1.000
_cell.length_c   1.000
_cell.angle_alpha   90.00
_cell.angle_beta   90.00
_cell.angle_gamma   90.00
#
_symmetry.space_group_name_H-M   'P 1'
#
loop_
_entity.id
_entity.type
_entity.pdbx_description
1 polymer ?
#
loop_
_entity_poly.entity_id
_entity_poly.type
_entity_poly.pdbx_seq_one_letter_code
_entity_poly.pdbx_strand_id
1 'polypeptide(L)'
;MIVTVDGRDGVGKTTLGRYLAWHFNVTLIETDLFLIPAQDYLIHLDDQVNRIIERRITSPRPVIVEGISMLQLMKRIHRVPDFSIYVTNPRHAGSKLLAQRLSAYEAAFVPSRKANIVVEVEH
;
A
#
# COMPACT_ATOMS: atom_id res chain seq x y z
N MET A 1 -7.97 -3.36 13.09
CA MET A 1 -6.84 -4.04 12.42
C MET A 1 -6.61 -3.40 11.06
N ILE A 2 -5.38 -2.97 10.78
CA ILE A 2 -4.92 -2.37 9.53
C ILE A 2 -4.04 -3.39 8.81
N VAL A 3 -4.43 -3.74 7.58
CA VAL A 3 -3.63 -4.58 6.68
C VAL A 3 -3.10 -3.71 5.55
N THR A 4 -1.79 -3.67 5.33
CA THR A 4 -1.22 -2.96 4.18
C THR A 4 -0.83 -3.90 3.06
N VAL A 5 -1.09 -3.52 1.81
CA VAL A 5 -0.58 -4.16 0.60
C VAL A 5 0.34 -3.18 -0.11
N ASP A 6 1.64 -3.48 -0.14
CA ASP A 6 2.69 -2.65 -0.72
C ASP A 6 3.45 -3.42 -1.82
N GLY A 7 4.33 -2.73 -2.53
CA GLY A 7 5.08 -3.27 -3.67
C GLY A 7 5.27 -2.21 -4.75
N ARG A 8 6.08 -2.53 -5.77
CA ARG A 8 6.31 -1.60 -6.88
C ARG A 8 5.05 -1.41 -7.73
N ASP A 9 5.04 -0.39 -8.58
CA ASP A 9 3.95 -0.20 -9.53
C ASP A 9 3.92 -1.34 -10.57
N GLY A 10 2.73 -1.73 -11.02
CA GLY A 10 2.56 -2.82 -11.99
C GLY A 10 2.73 -4.25 -11.45
N VAL A 11 3.04 -4.47 -10.16
CA VAL A 11 3.24 -5.84 -9.62
C VAL A 11 1.95 -6.61 -9.28
N GLY A 12 0.77 -6.00 -9.45
CA GLY A 12 -0.52 -6.65 -9.16
C GLY A 12 -1.12 -6.40 -7.76
N LYS A 13 -0.60 -5.42 -7.01
CA LYS A 13 -1.11 -5.03 -5.68
C LYS A 13 -2.62 -4.79 -5.65
N THR A 14 -3.13 -3.95 -6.56
CA THR A 14 -4.55 -3.61 -6.64
C THR A 14 -5.41 -4.83 -6.96
N THR A 15 -4.92 -5.73 -7.83
CA THR A 15 -5.59 -7.01 -8.12
C THR A 15 -5.71 -7.87 -6.87
N LEU A 16 -4.61 -8.05 -6.13
CA LEU A 16 -4.61 -8.79 -4.86
C LEU A 16 -5.50 -8.10 -3.82
N GLY A 17 -5.36 -6.78 -3.64
CA GLY A 17 -6.13 -5.99 -2.68
C GLY A 17 -7.65 -6.11 -2.92
N ARG A 18 -8.09 -5.99 -4.19
CA ARG A 18 -9.50 -6.18 -4.57
C ARG A 18 -9.98 -7.61 -4.33
N TYR A 19 -9.18 -8.61 -4.68
CA TYR A 19 -9.50 -10.02 -4.41
C TYR A 19 -9.69 -10.27 -2.91
N LEU A 20 -8.73 -9.84 -2.07
CA LEU A 20 -8.80 -10.01 -0.62
C LEU A 20 -10.00 -9.26 -0.02
N ALA A 21 -10.26 -8.03 -0.47
CA ALA A 21 -11.37 -7.24 0.02
C ALA A 21 -12.73 -7.87 -0.30
N TRP A 22 -12.90 -8.38 -1.52
CA TRP A 22 -14.08 -9.14 -1.92
C TRP A 22 -14.20 -10.44 -1.12
N HIS A 23 -13.12 -11.22 -1.05
CA HIS A 23 -13.13 -12.54 -0.42
C HIS A 23 -13.46 -12.48 1.08
N PHE A 24 -12.87 -11.52 1.80
CA PHE A 24 -13.10 -11.34 3.25
C PHE A 24 -14.26 -10.39 3.57
N ASN A 25 -14.91 -9.79 2.56
CA ASN A 25 -15.97 -8.79 2.74
C ASN A 25 -15.52 -7.62 3.65
N VAL A 26 -14.38 -7.02 3.32
CA VAL A 26 -13.73 -5.94 4.09
C VAL A 26 -13.51 -4.70 3.23
N THR A 27 -13.24 -3.56 3.86
CA THR A 27 -12.98 -2.31 3.13
C THR A 27 -11.58 -2.32 2.53
N LEU A 28 -11.47 -1.93 1.26
CA LEU A 28 -10.22 -1.60 0.57
C LEU A 28 -10.11 -0.07 0.43
N ILE A 29 -8.93 0.46 0.73
CA ILE A 29 -8.52 1.83 0.43
C ILE A 29 -7.39 1.76 -0.59
N GLU A 30 -7.69 2.06 -1.85
CA GLU A 30 -6.68 2.22 -2.92
C GLU A 30 -6.10 3.64 -2.79
N THR A 31 -4.90 3.77 -2.21
CA THR A 31 -4.32 5.08 -1.87
C THR A 31 -3.93 5.87 -3.12
N ASP A 32 -3.73 5.19 -4.25
CA ASP A 32 -3.47 5.82 -5.54
C ASP A 32 -4.60 6.80 -5.94
N LEU A 33 -5.84 6.58 -5.47
CA LEU A 33 -6.99 7.49 -5.68
C LEU A 33 -6.93 8.79 -4.85
N PHE A 34 -6.02 8.86 -3.88
CA PHE A 34 -5.82 10.00 -2.99
C PHE A 34 -4.53 10.75 -3.31
N LEU A 35 -3.83 10.39 -4.38
CA LEU A 35 -2.63 11.09 -4.82
C LEU A 35 -3.00 12.50 -5.29
N ILE A 36 -2.32 13.49 -4.71
CA ILE A 36 -2.39 14.86 -5.17
C ILE A 36 -1.46 14.97 -6.38
N PRO A 37 -1.92 15.50 -7.53
CA PRO A 37 -1.05 15.77 -8.67
C PRO A 37 0.01 16.81 -8.27
N ALA A 38 1.20 16.34 -7.89
CA ALA A 38 2.37 17.15 -7.64
C ALA A 38 3.51 16.59 -8.47
N GLN A 39 4.24 17.46 -9.19
CA GLN A 39 5.29 17.05 -10.12
C GLN A 39 6.38 16.20 -9.43
N ASP A 40 6.63 16.44 -8.14
CA ASP A 40 7.81 15.92 -7.46
C ASP A 40 7.59 14.97 -6.28
N TYR A 41 6.35 14.77 -5.82
CA TYR A 41 6.09 14.00 -4.61
C TYR A 41 4.86 13.09 -4.71
N LEU A 42 4.98 11.87 -4.16
CA LEU A 42 3.84 10.97 -3.87
C LEU A 42 3.13 11.44 -2.60
N ILE A 43 2.52 12.62 -2.67
CA ILE A 43 1.74 13.18 -1.57
C ILE A 43 0.33 12.64 -1.72
N HIS A 44 -0.15 12.00 -0.66
CA HIS A 44 -1.54 11.62 -0.59
C HIS A 44 -2.29 12.73 0.16
N LEU A 45 -3.61 12.76 0.01
CA LEU A 45 -4.50 13.40 0.98
C LEU A 45 -4.46 12.58 2.28
N ASP A 46 -3.32 12.65 2.99
CA ASP A 46 -2.98 11.84 4.17
C ASP A 46 -4.10 11.91 5.23
N ASP A 47 -4.67 13.11 5.45
CA ASP A 47 -5.80 13.31 6.37
C ASP A 47 -7.06 12.54 5.96
N GLN A 48 -7.34 12.45 4.65
CA GLN A 48 -8.51 11.71 4.16
C GLN A 48 -8.30 10.21 4.32
N VAL A 49 -7.12 9.70 3.99
CA VAL A 49 -6.76 8.29 4.19
C VAL A 49 -6.86 7.94 5.68
N ASN A 50 -6.26 8.74 6.56
CA ASN A 50 -6.28 8.52 8.00
C ASN A 50 -7.71 8.57 8.57
N ARG A 51 -8.54 9.50 8.10
CA ARG A 51 -9.95 9.60 8.52
C ARG A 51 -10.76 8.38 8.11
N ILE A 52 -10.55 7.84 6.91
CA ILE A 52 -11.24 6.62 6.46
C ILE A 52 -10.77 5.43 7.28
N ILE A 53 -9.47 5.29 7.53
CA ILE A 53 -8.92 4.24 8.41
C ILE A 53 -9.57 4.32 9.79
N GLU A 54 -9.53 5.49 10.44
CA GLU A 54 -10.10 5.70 11.78
C GLU A 54 -11.57 5.28 11.85
N ARG A 55 -12.38 5.63 10.85
CA ARG A 55 -13.80 5.25 10.80
C ARG A 55 -14.03 3.75 10.61
N ARG A 56 -13.07 3.02 10.03
CA ARG A 56 -13.20 1.59 9.74
C ARG A 56 -12.65 0.72 10.85
N ILE A 57 -11.59 1.15 11.54
CA ILE A 57 -10.96 0.36 12.61
C ILE A 57 -11.83 0.28 13.88
N THR A 58 -12.82 1.16 14.05
CA THR A 58 -13.82 1.08 15.11
C THR A 58 -14.86 -0.02 14.88
N SER A 59 -14.88 -0.64 13.70
CA SER A 59 -15.69 -1.80 13.35
C SER A 59 -14.90 -3.10 13.57
N PRO A 60 -15.55 -4.24 13.87
CA PRO A 60 -14.85 -5.52 14.09
C PRO A 60 -14.15 -6.11 12.84
N ARG A 61 -14.23 -5.45 11.68
CA ARG A 61 -13.62 -5.93 10.43
C ARG A 61 -12.32 -5.17 10.14
N PRO A 62 -11.29 -5.85 9.59
CA PRO A 62 -10.07 -5.16 9.20
C PRO A 62 -10.31 -4.19 8.03
N VAL A 63 -9.38 -3.27 7.86
CA VAL A 63 -9.29 -2.41 6.67
C VAL A 63 -8.01 -2.75 5.92
N ILE A 64 -8.13 -2.95 4.60
CA ILE A 64 -6.99 -3.13 3.70
C ILE A 64 -6.65 -1.76 3.12
N VAL A 65 -5.37 -1.39 3.18
CA VAL A 65 -4.82 -0.16 2.59
C VAL A 65 -3.78 -0.56 1.56
N GLU A 66 -4.01 -0.23 0.31
CA GLU A 66 -3.18 -0.67 -0.82
C GLU A 66 -2.63 0.53 -1.57
N GLY A 67 -1.35 0.44 -1.94
CA GLY A 67 -0.70 1.39 -2.83
C GLY A 67 0.81 1.27 -2.77
N ILE A 68 1.51 2.25 -3.34
CA ILE A 68 2.97 2.31 -3.30
C ILE A 68 3.48 3.07 -2.07
N SER A 69 4.59 2.61 -1.49
CA SER A 69 5.24 3.27 -0.36
C SER A 69 4.43 3.27 0.95
N MET A 70 3.75 2.16 1.25
CA MET A 70 2.82 2.07 2.39
C MET A 70 3.45 2.35 3.74
N LEU A 71 4.69 1.89 4.00
CA LEU A 71 5.34 2.16 5.28
C LEU A 71 5.64 3.66 5.46
N GLN A 72 5.90 4.38 4.37
CA GLN A 72 6.08 5.82 4.40
C GLN A 72 4.76 6.53 4.69
N LEU A 73 3.67 6.13 4.01
CA LEU A 73 2.34 6.66 4.28
C LEU A 73 1.93 6.43 5.74
N MET A 74 2.04 5.18 6.24
CA MET A 74 1.72 4.82 7.62
C MET A 74 2.51 5.66 8.63
N LYS A 75 3.80 5.88 8.38
CA LYS A 75 4.63 6.78 9.20
C LYS A 75 4.10 8.22 9.21
N ARG A 76 3.69 8.78 8.06
CA ARG A 76 3.17 10.16 7.97
C ARG A 76 1.84 10.32 8.71
N ILE A 77 0.97 9.31 8.67
CA ILE A 77 -0.32 9.35 9.37
C ILE A 77 -0.26 8.81 10.81
N HIS A 78 0.95 8.58 11.34
CA HIS A 78 1.19 8.06 12.69
C HIS A 78 0.46 6.74 13.01
N ARG A 79 0.41 5.82 12.05
CA ARG A 79 -0.16 4.47 12.20
C ARG A 79 0.92 3.41 12.03
N VAL A 80 0.68 2.26 12.65
CA VAL A 80 1.46 1.04 12.44
C VAL A 80 0.51 0.00 11.85
N PRO A 81 0.83 -0.65 10.73
CA PRO A 81 0.02 -1.74 10.21
C PRO A 81 0.12 -2.95 11.15
N ASP A 82 -1.02 -3.59 11.41
CA ASP A 82 -1.07 -4.84 12.19
C ASP A 82 -0.59 -6.04 11.35
N PHE A 83 -0.79 -5.97 10.04
CA PHE A 83 -0.29 -6.96 9.09
C PHE A 83 0.14 -6.28 7.78
N SER A 84 1.24 -6.72 7.21
CA SER A 84 1.83 -6.13 6.01
C SER A 84 2.16 -7.19 4.97
N ILE A 85 1.68 -6.96 3.76
CA ILE A 85 1.87 -7.78 2.57
C ILE A 85 2.74 -6.99 1.61
N TYR A 86 3.85 -7.56 1.15
CA TYR A 86 4.66 -6.98 0.08
C TYR A 86 4.56 -7.84 -1.17
N VAL A 87 4.07 -7.25 -2.26
CA VAL A 87 3.82 -7.93 -3.51
C VAL A 87 4.99 -7.73 -4.46
N THR A 88 5.41 -8.83 -5.08
CA THR A 88 6.47 -8.86 -6.09
C THR A 88 5.97 -9.53 -7.35
N ASN A 89 6.49 -9.08 -8.50
CA ASN A 89 6.30 -9.75 -9.76
C ASN A 89 7.57 -9.52 -10.60
N PRO A 90 8.37 -10.55 -10.91
CA PRO A 90 9.63 -10.40 -11.63
C PRO A 90 9.43 -9.88 -13.07
N ARG A 91 8.23 -10.03 -13.64
CA ARG A 91 7.86 -9.56 -14.98
C ARG A 91 7.11 -8.23 -14.98
N HIS A 92 7.01 -7.53 -13.85
CA HIS A 92 6.30 -6.25 -13.81
C HIS A 92 6.89 -5.22 -14.76
N ALA A 93 6.01 -4.47 -15.43
CA ALA A 93 6.39 -3.32 -16.24
C ALA A 93 6.03 -2.04 -15.47
N GLY A 94 6.97 -1.56 -14.65
CA GLY A 94 6.84 -0.32 -13.88
C GLY A 94 7.31 0.94 -14.63
N SER A 95 6.90 2.09 -14.13
CA SER A 95 7.31 3.42 -14.57
C SER A 95 8.77 3.71 -14.20
N LYS A 96 9.57 4.10 -15.19
CA LYS A 96 10.97 4.53 -14.97
C LYS A 96 11.07 5.71 -14.01
N LEU A 97 10.10 6.62 -14.03
CA LEU A 97 10.05 7.78 -13.15
C LEU A 97 9.84 7.35 -11.69
N LEU A 98 8.96 6.38 -11.45
CA LEU A 98 8.69 5.85 -10.12
C LEU A 98 9.83 4.98 -9.60
N ALA A 99 10.55 4.28 -10.48
CA ALA A 99 11.62 3.36 -10.09
C ALA A 99 12.69 4.01 -9.20
N GLN A 100 13.14 5.23 -9.51
CA GLN A 100 14.13 5.93 -8.67
C GLN A 100 13.57 6.26 -7.28
N ARG A 101 12.34 6.76 -7.22
CA ARG A 101 11.65 7.12 -5.97
C ARG A 101 11.40 5.88 -5.10
N LEU A 102 10.96 4.79 -5.72
CA LEU A 102 10.72 3.52 -5.04
C LEU A 102 12.02 2.90 -4.51
N SER A 103 13.13 3.01 -5.24
CA SER A 103 14.44 2.58 -4.71
C SER A 103 14.85 3.37 -3.46
N ALA A 104 14.62 4.69 -3.42
CA ALA A 104 14.88 5.51 -2.23
C ALA A 104 13.98 5.13 -1.05
N TYR A 105 12.68 4.91 -1.32
CA TYR A 105 11.74 4.39 -0.33
C TYR A 105 12.19 3.02 0.22
N GLU A 106 12.54 2.09 -0.65
CA GLU A 106 12.95 0.73 -0.28
C GLU A 106 14.23 0.74 0.56
N ALA A 107 15.21 1.60 0.22
CA ALA A 107 16.41 1.78 1.02
C ALA A 107 16.10 2.31 2.44
N ALA A 108 15.18 3.27 2.55
CA ALA A 108 14.84 3.91 3.82
C ALA A 108 13.92 3.06 4.72
N PHE A 109 12.99 2.32 4.13
CA PHE A 109 11.93 1.62 4.86
C PHE A 109 12.07 0.10 4.87
N VAL A 110 12.84 -0.49 3.95
CA VAL A 110 13.07 -1.94 3.76
C VAL A 110 11.77 -2.76 3.78
N PRO A 111 10.78 -2.41 2.94
CA PRO A 111 9.40 -2.90 3.05
C PRO A 111 9.27 -4.41 2.87
N SER A 112 9.97 -5.01 1.92
CA SER A 112 9.96 -6.46 1.68
C SER A 112 10.45 -7.25 2.90
N ARG A 113 11.48 -6.75 3.60
CA ARG A 113 12.05 -7.39 4.80
C ARG A 113 11.19 -7.20 6.05
N LYS A 114 10.44 -6.09 6.12
CA LYS A 114 9.53 -5.81 7.24
C LYS A 114 8.15 -6.45 7.06
N ALA A 115 7.81 -6.86 5.85
CA ALA A 115 6.53 -7.46 5.54
C ALA A 115 6.32 -8.74 6.36
N ASN A 116 5.10 -8.95 6.84
CA ASN A 116 4.71 -10.21 7.47
C ASN A 116 4.66 -11.34 6.44
N ILE A 117 4.33 -11.01 5.18
CA ILE A 117 4.38 -11.93 4.06
C ILE A 117 4.85 -11.21 2.80
N VAL A 118 5.69 -11.90 2.02
CA VAL A 118 6.03 -11.50 0.66
C VAL A 118 5.29 -12.43 -0.29
N VAL A 119 4.52 -11.87 -1.22
CA VAL A 119 3.75 -12.63 -2.21
C VAL A 119 4.36 -12.37 -3.57
N GLU A 120 4.85 -13.43 -4.21
CA GLU A 120 5.23 -13.39 -5.61
C GLU A 120 4.00 -13.76 -6.46
N VAL A 121 3.66 -12.89 -7.41
CA VAL A 121 2.55 -13.12 -8.33
C VAL A 121 3.11 -13.34 -9.72
N GLU A 122 2.80 -14.50 -10.29
CA GLU A 122 3.09 -14.81 -11.69
C GLU A 122 1.78 -14.73 -12.50
N HIS A 123 1.88 -14.14 -13.69
CA HIS A 123 0.85 -14.15 -14.72
C HIS A 123 1.41 -14.85 -15.96
#